data_AF-A0A1F8RZR6-F1
#
_entry.id   AF-A0A1F8RZR6-F1
#
_cell.length_a   1.000
_cell.length_b   1.000
_cell.length_c   1.000
_cell.angle_alpha   90.00
_cell.angle_beta   90.00
_cell.angle_gamma   90.00
#
_symmetry.space_group_name_H-M   'P 1'
#
loop_
_entity.id
_entity.type
_entity.pdbx_description
1 polymer ?
#
loop_
_entity_poly.entity_id
_entity_poly.type
_entity_poly.pdbx_seq_one_letter_code
_entity_poly.pdbx_strand_id
1 'polypeptide(L)' 'MARREQRRKRPAWGADQVRALRRHLGLTQRELADELNVRQQTVSEWETGQYRPRGASERLLSVVAERAAFRYGEPESR' A
#
# COMPACT_ATOMS: atom_id res chain seq x y z
N MET A 1 -9.48 35.13 -0.19
CA MET A 1 -9.02 34.29 -1.30
C MET A 1 -8.83 32.85 -0.81
N ALA A 2 -9.91 32.10 -0.67
CA ALA A 2 -9.87 30.70 -0.27
C ALA A 2 -9.78 29.81 -1.52
N ARG A 3 -8.61 29.21 -1.75
CA ARG A 3 -8.41 27.95 -2.50
C ARG A 3 -6.91 27.62 -2.51
N ARG A 4 -6.50 26.75 -1.60
CA ARG A 4 -5.48 25.75 -1.92
C ARG A 4 -6.18 24.42 -1.76
N GLU A 5 -6.78 23.98 -2.86
CA GLU A 5 -7.40 22.69 -3.01
C GLU A 5 -6.47 21.62 -2.45
N GLN A 6 -6.91 21.02 -1.35
CA GLN A 6 -6.65 19.65 -0.94
C GLN A 6 -5.31 19.12 -1.45
N ARG A 7 -4.24 19.24 -0.63
CA ARG A 7 -3.11 18.32 -0.71
C ARG A 7 -3.74 16.93 -0.74
N ARG A 8 -3.84 16.27 -1.90
CA ARG A 8 -4.34 14.90 -2.02
C ARG A 8 -3.58 14.12 -0.96
N LYS A 9 -4.24 13.78 0.15
CA LYS A 9 -3.58 13.14 1.29
C LYS A 9 -3.01 11.86 0.70
N ARG A 10 -1.68 11.78 0.59
CA ARG A 10 -1.03 10.54 0.20
C ARG A 10 -1.62 9.44 1.08
N PRO A 11 -2.02 8.30 0.51
CA PRO A 11 -2.60 7.24 1.31
C PRO A 11 -1.58 6.84 2.37
N ALA A 12 -1.97 6.98 3.64
CA ALA A 12 -1.16 6.47 4.73
C ALA A 12 -1.26 4.94 4.66
N TRP A 13 -0.21 4.29 4.15
CA TRP A 13 -0.13 2.84 4.04
C TRP A 13 0.01 2.20 5.44
N GLY A 14 -1.08 1.61 5.92
CA GLY A 14 -1.11 0.76 7.12
C GLY A 14 -1.19 -0.72 6.75
N ALA A 15 -1.20 -1.57 7.78
CA ALA A 15 -1.19 -3.03 7.63
C ALA A 15 -2.33 -3.55 6.77
N ASP A 16 -3.55 -3.08 7.03
CA ASP A 16 -4.75 -3.50 6.30
C ASP A 16 -4.73 -3.01 4.86
N GLN A 17 -4.22 -1.81 4.58
CA GLN A 17 -4.11 -1.29 3.21
C GLN A 17 -3.10 -2.09 2.39
N VAL A 18 -1.93 -2.40 2.95
CA VAL A 18 -0.91 -3.20 2.24
C VAL A 18 -1.46 -4.58 1.92
N ARG A 19 -2.10 -5.23 2.89
CA ARG A 19 -2.74 -6.53 2.72
C ARG A 19 -3.87 -6.49 1.68
N ALA A 20 -4.72 -5.46 1.73
CA ALA A 20 -5.82 -5.30 0.79
C ALA A 20 -5.33 -5.07 -0.63
N LEU A 21 -4.30 -4.22 -0.84
CA LEU A 21 -3.67 -4.04 -2.14
C LEU A 21 -3.12 -5.38 -2.66
N ARG A 22 -2.39 -6.12 -1.83
CA ARG A 22 -1.84 -7.42 -2.22
C ARG A 22 -2.93 -8.39 -2.69
N ARG A 23 -4.01 -8.50 -1.92
CA ARG A 23 -5.13 -9.39 -2.23
C ARG A 23 -5.89 -8.94 -3.48
N HIS A 24 -6.09 -7.64 -3.66
CA HIS A 24 -6.67 -7.06 -4.86
C HIS A 24 -5.89 -7.41 -6.13
N LEU A 25 -4.56 -7.46 -6.02
CA LEU A 25 -3.67 -7.88 -7.11
C LEU A 25 -3.60 -9.41 -7.29
N GLY A 26 -4.18 -10.20 -6.39
CA GLY A 26 -4.07 -11.65 -6.40
C GLY A 26 -2.67 -12.18 -6.07
N LEU A 27 -1.82 -11.37 -5.42
CA LEU A 27 -0.41 -11.70 -5.18
C LEU A 27 -0.17 -12.38 -3.83
N THR A 28 0.87 -13.21 -3.79
CA THR A 28 1.52 -13.66 -2.57
C THR A 28 2.37 -12.54 -1.96
N GLN A 29 2.78 -12.68 -0.69
CA GLN A 29 3.67 -11.70 -0.06
C GLN A 29 5.05 -11.65 -0.75
N ARG A 30 5.50 -12.77 -1.33
CA ARG A 30 6.74 -12.82 -2.12
C ARG A 30 6.61 -12.00 -3.39
N GLU A 31 5.55 -12.23 -4.17
CA GLU A 31 5.37 -11.53 -5.45
C GLU A 31 5.20 -10.02 -5.24
N LEU A 32 4.44 -9.59 -4.23
CA LEU A 32 4.37 -8.16 -3.90
C LEU A 32 5.74 -7.61 -3.47
N ALA A 33 6.55 -8.39 -2.76
CA ALA A 33 7.89 -7.96 -2.39
C ALA A 33 8.80 -7.81 -3.62
N ASP A 34 8.70 -8.73 -4.57
CA ASP A 34 9.44 -8.69 -5.83
C ASP A 34 9.04 -7.46 -6.66
N GLU A 35 7.74 -7.16 -6.77
CA GLU A 35 7.20 -5.95 -7.42
C GLU A 35 7.72 -4.65 -6.78
N LEU A 36 7.87 -4.64 -5.46
CA LEU A 36 8.33 -3.47 -4.71
C LEU A 36 9.86 -3.44 -4.51
N ASN A 37 10.58 -4.45 -5.01
CA ASN A 37 12.00 -4.67 -4.81
C ASN A 37 12.42 -4.61 -3.32
N VAL A 38 11.69 -5.32 -2.46
CA VAL A 38 11.98 -5.47 -1.03
C VAL A 38 12.02 -6.96 -0.65
N ARG A 39 12.30 -7.27 0.62
CA ARG A 39 12.25 -8.65 1.11
C ARG A 39 10.81 -9.03 1.44
N GLN A 40 10.44 -10.30 1.25
CA GLN A 40 9.12 -10.83 1.66
C GLN A 40 8.83 -10.60 3.15
N GLN A 41 9.85 -10.71 4.01
CA GLN A 41 9.76 -10.38 5.44
C GLN A 41 9.32 -8.93 5.68
N THR A 42 9.78 -7.98 4.87
CA THR A 42 9.39 -6.57 4.97
C THR A 42 7.90 -6.38 4.67
N VAL A 43 7.36 -7.09 3.67
CA VAL A 43 5.92 -7.09 3.37
C VAL A 43 5.14 -7.71 4.55
N SER A 44 5.63 -8.80 5.13
CA SER A 44 5.02 -9.42 6.32
C SER A 44 4.97 -8.46 7.51
N GLU A 45 6.06 -7.75 7.79
CA GLU A 45 6.13 -6.75 8.87
C GLU A 45 5.17 -5.57 8.64
N TRP A 46 4.96 -5.18 7.38
CA TRP A 46 3.94 -4.19 7.03
C TRP A 46 2.54 -4.73 7.29
N GLU A 47 2.21 -5.91 6.77
CA GLU A 47 0.87 -6.52 6.89
C GLU A 47 0.50 -6.93 8.30
N THR A 48 1.48 -7.09 9.20
CA THR A 48 1.28 -7.38 10.63
C THR A 48 1.33 -6.13 11.50
N GLY A 49 1.64 -4.97 10.92
CA GLY A 49 1.75 -3.70 11.62
C GLY A 49 2.99 -3.54 12.49
N GLN A 50 3.94 -4.48 12.43
CA GLN A 50 5.23 -4.41 13.13
C GLN A 50 6.06 -3.22 12.65
N TYR A 51 5.99 -2.94 11.35
CA TYR A 51 6.63 -1.77 10.75
C TYR A 51 5.68 -1.14 9.72
N ARG A 52 5.83 0.16 9.44
CA ARG A 52 5.06 0.83 8.39
C ARG A 52 5.97 1.16 7.21
N PRO A 53 5.52 0.99 5.96
CA PRO A 53 6.29 1.45 4.80
C PRO A 53 6.57 2.95 4.92
N ARG A 54 7.80 3.36 4.59
CA ARG A 54 8.25 4.76 4.64
C ARG A 54 9.03 5.11 3.38
N GLY A 55 9.12 6.40 3.07
CA GLY A 55 10.02 6.90 2.03
C GLY A 55 9.70 6.34 0.64
N ALA A 56 10.64 5.60 0.05
CA ALA A 56 10.49 5.05 -1.30
C ALA A 56 9.39 3.98 -1.37
N SER A 57 9.29 3.09 -0.38
CA SER A 57 8.31 2.01 -0.36
C SER A 57 6.87 2.51 -0.34
N GLU A 58 6.60 3.60 0.41
CA GLU A 58 5.29 4.25 0.43
C GLU A 58 4.89 4.80 -0.97
N ARG A 59 5.88 5.33 -1.70
CA ARG A 59 5.66 5.82 -3.07
C ARG A 59 5.41 4.68 -4.05
N LEU A 60 6.20 3.60 -3.96
CA LEU A 60 6.04 2.43 -4.82
C LEU A 60 4.68 1.77 -4.62
N LEU A 61 4.25 1.58 -3.37
CA LEU A 61 2.91 1.09 -3.07
C LEU A 61 1.82 1.97 -3.70
N SER A 62 1.97 3.30 -3.62
CA SER A 62 1.02 4.24 -4.23
C SER A 62 0.99 4.11 -5.77
N VAL A 63 2.15 3.95 -6.41
CA VAL A 63 2.24 3.74 -7.87
C VAL A 63 1.61 2.42 -8.29
N VAL A 64 1.89 1.33 -7.57
CA VAL A 64 1.30 0.01 -7.84
C VAL A 64 -0.23 0.07 -7.68
N ALA A 65 -0.71 0.71 -6.61
CA ALA A 65 -2.14 0.89 -6.37
C ALA A 65 -2.83 1.71 -7.46
N GLU A 66 -2.22 2.81 -7.91
CA GLU A 66 -2.74 3.63 -9.00
C GLU A 66 -2.80 2.84 -10.32
N ARG A 67 -1.76 2.07 -10.64
CA ARG A 67 -1.73 1.20 -11.84
C ARG A 67 -2.80 0.11 -11.79
N ALA A 68 -3.13 -0.39 -10.61
CA ALA A 68 -4.13 -1.43 -10.38
C ALA A 68 -5.55 -0.89 -10.16
N ALA A 69 -5.76 0.43 -10.33
CA ALA A 69 -7.00 1.13 -10.02
C ALA A 69 -7.56 0.79 -8.61
N PHE A 70 -6.66 0.53 -7.65
CA PHE A 70 -7.02 0.13 -6.29
C PHE A 70 -7.66 1.30 -5.54
N ARG A 71 -8.87 1.09 -5.02
CA ARG A 71 -9.57 2.09 -4.20
C ARG A 71 -9.13 1.97 -2.75
N TYR A 72 -8.50 3.04 -2.26
CA TYR A 72 -8.14 3.18 -0.86
C TYR A 72 -9.39 3.24 0.02
N GLY A 73 -9.59 2.25 0.89
CA GLY A 73 -10.65 2.28 1.91
C GLY A 73 -11.80 1.30 1.74
N GLU A 74 -11.66 0.28 0.89
CA GLU A 74 -12.47 -0.94 1.03
C GLU A 74 -11.67 -1.93 1.91
N PRO A 75 -11.73 -1.82 3.25
CA PRO A 75 -11.27 -2.92 4.08
C PRO A 75 -12.07 -4.14 3.66
N GLU A 76 -11.36 -5.24 3.48
CA GLU A 76 -11.93 -6.55 3.21
C GLU A 76 -13.17 -6.75 4.09
N SER A 77 -14.35 -6.71 3.46
CA SER A 77 -15.61 -6.91 4.16
C SER A 77 -15.61 -8.35 4.64
N ARG A 78 -15.46 -8.52 5.95
CA ARG A 78 -15.45 -9.81 6.62
C ARG A 78 -16.83 -10.46 6.58
#